data_AF-A0A060Z9K0-F1
#
_entry.id   AF-A0A060Z9K0-F1
#
_cell.length_a   1.000
_cell.length_b   1.000
_cell.length_c   1.000
_cell.angle_alpha   90.00
_cell.angle_beta   90.00
_cell.angle_gamma   90.00
#
_symmetry.space_group_name_H-M   'P 1'
#
loop_
_entity.id
_entity.type
_entity.pdbx_description
1 polymer ?
#
loop_
_entity_poly.entity_id
_entity_poly.type
_entity_poly.pdbx_seq_one_letter_code
_entity_poly.pdbx_strand_id
1 'polypeptide(L)' 'MVLFLDSPRVITYNLFLLTDIDECSFERTCDHTCVNYPGNFDCVCQEGYTLYGLTHCGDIDECSINNGAVSTAV' A
#
# COMPACT_ATOMS: atom_id res chain seq x y z
N MET A 1 17.69 -26.12 -23.89
CA MET A 1 17.73 -26.55 -22.48
C MET A 1 17.61 -25.32 -21.61
N VAL A 2 16.39 -24.82 -21.43
CA VAL A 2 16.09 -23.92 -20.30
C VAL A 2 15.67 -24.85 -19.18
N LEU A 3 16.45 -24.85 -18.09
CA LEU A 3 16.15 -25.65 -16.92
C LEU A 3 14.91 -25.04 -16.26
N PHE A 4 13.77 -25.67 -16.51
CA PHE A 4 12.56 -25.52 -15.70
C PHE A 4 12.95 -25.86 -14.26
N LEU A 5 13.16 -24.85 -13.43
CA LEU A 5 13.12 -25.03 -11.99
C LEU A 5 11.67 -24.82 -11.58
N ASP A 6 10.98 -25.95 -11.45
CA ASP A 6 9.62 -26.12 -10.91
C ASP A 6 9.45 -25.43 -9.55
N SER A 7 9.20 -24.12 -9.57
CA SER A 7 8.72 -23.39 -8.40
C SER A 7 7.48 -22.59 -8.80
N PRO A 8 6.32 -22.78 -8.14
CA PRO A 8 5.11 -22.03 -8.43
C PRO A 8 5.26 -20.53 -8.19
N ARG A 9 6.38 -20.10 -7.57
CA ARG A 9 6.69 -18.71 -7.29
C ARG A 9 7.45 -18.01 -8.43
N VAL A 10 8.12 -18.70 -9.36
CA VAL A 10 8.97 -18.02 -10.38
C VAL A 10 8.20 -17.75 -11.69
N ILE A 11 7.11 -18.46 -11.94
CA ILE A 11 6.27 -18.30 -13.14
C ILE A 11 5.35 -17.06 -13.04
N THR A 12 5.10 -16.53 -11.83
CA THR A 12 4.22 -15.36 -11.62
C THR A 12 4.94 -14.01 -11.72
N TYR A 13 6.24 -13.94 -11.45
CA TYR A 13 6.98 -12.65 -11.42
C TYR A 13 7.55 -12.20 -12.77
N ASN A 14 7.50 -13.02 -13.82
CA ASN A 14 7.94 -12.58 -15.16
C ASN A 14 6.82 -11.91 -15.97
N LEU A 15 5.56 -12.05 -15.53
CA LEU A 15 4.40 -11.51 -16.26
C LEU A 15 3.87 -10.20 -15.67
N PHE A 16 4.12 -9.94 -14.38
CA PHE A 16 3.50 -8.81 -13.68
C PHE A 16 4.19 -7.46 -13.93
N LEU A 17 5.41 -7.45 -14.49
CA LEU A 17 6.14 -6.22 -14.85
C LEU A 17 5.97 -5.80 -16.32
N LEU A 18 5.47 -6.69 -17.19
CA LEU A 18 5.37 -6.45 -18.65
C LEU A 18 4.02 -5.82 -19.06
N THR A 19 2.96 -6.11 -18.31
CA THR A 19 1.68 -5.44 -18.39
C THR A 19 1.19 -5.21 -16.96
N ASP A 20 1.59 -4.08 -16.41
CA ASP A 20 1.14 -3.63 -15.10
C ASP A 20 -0.37 -3.37 -15.12
N ILE A 21 -1.05 -3.77 -14.05
CA ILE A 21 -2.46 -3.45 -13.85
C ILE A 21 -2.47 -2.24 -12.94
N ASP A 22 -2.96 -1.10 -13.40
CA ASP A 22 -3.08 0.07 -12.53
C ASP A 22 -4.26 -0.11 -11.57
N GLU A 23 -3.98 -0.62 -10.36
CA GLU A 23 -5.00 -0.77 -9.33
C GLU A 23 -5.54 0.58 -8.83
N CYS A 24 -4.79 1.68 -9.01
CA CYS A 24 -5.21 3.03 -8.65
C CYS A 24 -6.22 3.64 -9.63
N SER A 25 -6.33 3.09 -10.84
CA SER A 25 -7.37 3.46 -11.80
C SER A 25 -8.76 2.95 -11.39
N PHE A 26 -8.85 2.02 -10.42
CA PHE A 26 -10.12 1.57 -9.86
C PHE A 26 -10.60 2.48 -8.72
N GLU A 27 -11.87 2.89 -8.78
CA GLU A 27 -12.44 3.79 -7.79
C GLU A 27 -12.50 3.09 -6.42
N ARG A 28 -12.06 3.77 -5.35
CA ARG A 28 -12.04 3.28 -3.95
C ARG A 28 -11.04 2.16 -3.64
N THR A 29 -9.94 2.03 -4.38
CA THR A 29 -8.83 1.10 -4.03
C THR A 29 -8.16 1.47 -2.70
N CYS A 30 -7.93 2.77 -2.45
CA CYS A 30 -7.40 3.29 -1.20
C CYS A 30 -8.41 4.26 -0.58
N ASP A 31 -8.41 4.37 0.76
CA ASP A 31 -9.19 5.41 1.44
C ASP A 31 -8.67 6.82 1.13
N HIS A 32 -7.34 6.95 1.01
CA HIS A 32 -6.65 8.22 0.72
C HIS A 32 -5.90 8.16 -0.62
N THR A 33 -4.59 8.35 -0.62
CA THR A 33 -3.79 8.45 -1.85
C THR A 33 -3.38 7.06 -2.31
N CYS A 34 -3.55 6.76 -3.60
CA CYS A 34 -3.06 5.53 -4.21
C CYS A 34 -1.84 5.84 -5.08
N VAL A 35 -0.78 5.06 -4.93
CA VAL A 35 0.43 5.14 -5.75
C VAL A 35 0.64 3.81 -6.44
N ASN A 36 0.53 3.81 -7.77
CA ASN A 36 0.72 2.62 -8.59
C ASN A 36 2.21 2.42 -8.91
N TYR A 37 2.70 1.19 -8.78
CA TYR A 37 4.04 0.78 -9.21
C TYR A 37 3.94 -0.47 -10.10
N PRO A 38 4.90 -0.67 -11.03
CA PRO A 38 4.93 -1.90 -11.81
C PRO A 38 4.96 -3.15 -10.92
N GLY A 39 3.86 -3.88 -10.96
CA GLY A 39 3.65 -5.11 -10.20
C GLY A 39 3.37 -4.92 -8.70
N ASN A 40 2.92 -3.75 -8.24
CA ASN A 40 2.20 -3.57 -6.97
C ASN A 40 1.70 -2.12 -6.82
N PHE A 41 0.75 -1.86 -5.93
CA PHE A 41 0.38 -0.51 -5.52
C PHE A 41 0.56 -0.32 -4.01
N ASP A 42 0.73 0.94 -3.59
CA ASP A 42 0.71 1.33 -2.19
C ASP A 42 -0.35 2.40 -1.93
N CYS A 43 -1.05 2.25 -0.81
CA CYS A 43 -1.92 3.30 -0.28
C CYS A 43 -1.17 4.15 0.74
N VAL A 44 -1.23 5.46 0.56
CA VAL A 44 -0.60 6.45 1.42
C VAL A 44 -1.68 7.24 2.15
N CYS A 45 -1.62 7.16 3.49
CA CYS A 45 -2.48 7.94 4.36
C CYS A 45 -1.94 9.36 4.54
N GLN A 46 -2.85 10.32 4.70
CA GLN A 46 -2.51 11.70 5.02
C GLN A 46 -1.92 11.82 6.43
N GLU A 47 -1.29 12.95 6.74
CA GLU A 47 -0.82 13.24 8.10
C GLU A 47 -1.97 13.13 9.11
N GLY A 48 -1.69 12.54 10.28
CA GLY A 48 -2.72 12.20 11.28
C GLY A 48 -3.44 10.86 11.03
N TYR A 49 -3.09 10.12 9.98
CA TYR A 49 -3.67 8.80 9.68
C TYR A 49 -2.60 7.73 9.49
N THR A 50 -2.89 6.51 9.94
CA THR A 50 -2.04 5.34 9.73
C THR A 50 -2.73 4.31 8.88
N LEU A 51 -1.94 3.58 8.07
CA LEU A 51 -2.44 2.52 7.22
C LEU A 51 -2.78 1.29 8.07
N TYR A 52 -4.04 0.87 8.02
CA TYR A 52 -4.54 -0.38 8.58
C TYR A 52 -4.72 -1.38 7.44
N GLY A 53 -3.91 -2.45 7.45
CA GLY A 53 -3.89 -3.41 6.37
C GLY A 53 -3.16 -2.84 5.14
N LEU A 54 -3.82 -2.85 3.99
CA LEU A 54 -3.23 -2.43 2.71
C LEU A 54 -3.91 -1.21 2.10
N THR A 55 -5.18 -0.96 2.44
CA THR A 55 -6.02 0.02 1.73
C THR A 55 -6.67 1.05 2.64
N HIS A 56 -6.75 0.77 3.94
CA HIS A 56 -7.55 1.57 4.87
C HIS A 56 -6.71 2.52 5.69
N CYS A 57 -7.17 3.76 5.82
CA CYS A 57 -6.53 4.77 6.63
C CYS A 57 -7.39 5.05 7.86
N GLY A 58 -6.85 4.76 9.03
CA GLY A 58 -7.51 5.06 10.29
C GLY A 58 -6.78 6.18 11.01
N ASP A 59 -7.55 6.97 11.74
CA ASP A 59 -7.06 8.10 12.52
C ASP A 59 -6.01 7.61 13.52
N ILE A 60 -4.87 8.32 13.57
CA ILE A 60 -3.85 8.07 14.58
C ILE A 60 -4.39 8.69 15.86
N ASP A 61 -4.73 7.86 16.84
CA ASP A 61 -5.06 8.39 18.15
C ASP A 61 -3.78 8.87 18.84
N GLU A 62 -3.39 10.13 18.60
CA GLU A 62 -2.17 10.70 19.17
C GLU A 62 -2.26 10.76 20.71
N CYS A 63 -3.48 10.75 21.26
CA CYS A 63 -3.71 10.69 22.71
C CYS A 63 -3.36 9.33 23.31
N SER A 64 -3.48 8.25 22.54
CA SER A 64 -3.12 6.89 22.97
C SER A 64 -1.63 6.55 22.78
N ILE A 65 -0.93 7.25 21.89
CA ILE A 65 0.49 6.98 21.57
C ILE A 65 1.43 7.72 22.52
N ASN A 66 0.99 8.84 23.11
CA ASN A 66 1.80 9.58 24.07
C ASN A 66 0.94 10.11 25.21
N ASN A 67 1.10 9.55 26.41
CA ASN A 67 0.49 10.03 27.65
C ASN A 67 0.81 11.52 27.90
N GLY A 68 0.06 12.44 27.27
CA GLY A 68 0.05 13.87 27.58
C GLY A 68 0.74 14.85 26.63
N ALA A 69 1.06 14.50 25.37
CA ALA A 69 1.46 15.51 24.39
C ALA A 69 0.28 15.88 23.49
N VAL A 70 -0.63 16.71 24.03
CA VAL A 70 -1.64 17.43 23.24
C VAL A 70 -0.91 18.15 22.10
N SER A 71 -1.27 17.80 20.87
CA SER A 71 -1.01 18.56 19.66
C SER A 71 -1.15 20.05 19.97
N THR A 72 -0.01 20.72 20.12
CA THR A 72 0.08 22.17 20.20
C THR A 72 0.69 22.64 18.89
N ALA A 73 0.07 23.69 18.33
CA ALA A 73 0.34 24.41 17.08
C ALA A 73 -0.38 23.83 15.85
N VAL A 74 -1.27 24.55 15.16
CA VAL A 74 -1.41 26.01 14.94
C VAL A 74 -2.87 26.44 14.97
#